data_AF-A0A2E7VJP4-F1
#
_entry.id   AF-A0A2E7VJP4-F1
#
_cell.length_a   1.000
_cell.length_b   1.000
_cell.length_c   1.000
_cell.angle_alpha   90.00
_cell.angle_beta   90.00
_cell.angle_gamma   90.00
#
_symmetry.space_group_name_H-M   'P 1'
#
loop_
_entity.id
_entity.type
_entity.pdbx_description
1 polymer ?
#
loop_
_entity_poly.entity_id
_entity_poly.type
_entity_poly.pdbx_seq_one_letter_code
_entity_poly.pdbx_strand_id
1 'polypeptide(L)'
;MNERDGDPTGALAPQSPPLIKAQTKLTVLFVLMAISGGILAQLSYQQFLPEKTCDDPTTTMERIGISLFVISTFFVGFNFIVFLLRLVFDRRHAFSAFLALLIHVAAVILTLVVFAEAFLYDAGCGVGLT
;
A
#
# COMPACT_ATOMS: atom_id res chain seq x y z
N MET A 1 20.04 -23.53 -53.09
CA MET A 1 18.77 -22.91 -52.64
C MET A 1 18.61 -23.30 -51.18
N ASN A 2 18.40 -22.31 -50.32
CA ASN A 2 18.67 -22.36 -48.89
C ASN A 2 17.46 -22.89 -48.11
N GLU A 3 17.59 -24.03 -47.44
CA GLU A 3 16.68 -24.49 -46.39
C GLU A 3 16.87 -23.58 -45.17
N ARG A 4 15.82 -22.82 -44.80
CA ARG A 4 15.75 -22.19 -43.47
C ARG A 4 14.67 -22.90 -42.69
N ASP A 5 15.12 -23.61 -41.67
CA ASP A 5 14.35 -24.14 -40.56
C ASP A 5 13.33 -23.11 -40.05
N GLY A 6 12.05 -23.41 -40.28
CA GLY A 6 10.95 -22.76 -39.59
C GLY A 6 10.88 -23.29 -38.18
N ASP A 7 11.50 -22.59 -37.23
CA ASP A 7 11.27 -22.76 -35.80
C ASP A 7 9.76 -22.60 -35.47
N PRO A 8 9.04 -23.64 -35.04
CA PRO A 8 7.62 -23.57 -34.72
C PRO A 8 7.38 -23.16 -33.25
N THR A 9 8.42 -22.77 -32.52
CA THR A 9 8.37 -22.54 -31.06
C THR A 9 8.63 -21.09 -30.68
N GLY A 10 8.10 -20.16 -31.46
CA GLY A 10 7.84 -18.80 -31.00
C GLY A 10 6.65 -18.75 -30.05
N ALA A 11 6.76 -19.41 -28.89
CA ALA A 11 5.80 -19.28 -27.80
C ALA A 11 5.76 -17.81 -27.37
N LEU A 12 4.80 -17.06 -27.94
CA LEU A 12 4.40 -15.74 -27.49
C LEU A 12 4.01 -15.86 -26.02
N ALA A 13 4.98 -15.60 -25.14
CA ALA A 13 4.77 -15.45 -23.72
C ALA A 13 3.53 -14.56 -23.53
N PRO A 14 2.53 -14.98 -22.74
CA PRO A 14 1.32 -14.21 -22.57
C PRO A 14 1.71 -12.84 -22.01
N GLN A 15 1.68 -11.82 -22.86
CA GLN A 15 1.88 -10.46 -22.43
C GLN A 15 0.68 -10.11 -21.57
N SER A 16 0.83 -10.26 -20.25
CA SER A 16 -0.14 -9.75 -19.30
C SER A 16 -0.46 -8.30 -19.69
N PRO A 17 -1.74 -7.89 -19.80
CA PRO A 17 -2.10 -6.54 -20.18
C PRO A 17 -1.25 -5.52 -19.42
N PRO A 18 -0.75 -4.44 -20.07
CA PRO A 18 0.12 -3.44 -19.43
C PRO A 18 -0.47 -2.91 -18.12
N LEU A 19 -1.81 -2.92 -18.03
CA LEU A 19 -2.60 -2.55 -16.87
C LEU A 19 -2.37 -3.44 -15.63
N ILE A 20 -2.05 -4.73 -15.79
CA ILE A 20 -1.77 -5.64 -14.67
C ILE A 20 -0.42 -5.35 -14.07
N LYS A 21 0.61 -5.24 -14.92
CA LYS A 21 1.96 -4.90 -14.47
C LYS A 21 1.99 -3.54 -13.76
N ALA A 22 1.24 -2.56 -14.26
CA ALA A 22 1.12 -1.25 -13.64
C ALA A 22 0.42 -1.34 -12.26
N GLN A 23 -0.73 -2.03 -12.17
CA GLN A 23 -1.45 -2.18 -10.90
C GLN A 23 -0.60 -2.88 -9.84
N THR A 24 0.10 -3.96 -10.18
CA THR A 24 0.94 -4.68 -9.22
C THR A 24 2.05 -3.79 -8.69
N LYS A 25 2.73 -3.03 -9.55
CA LYS A 25 3.77 -2.08 -9.13
C LYS A 25 3.23 -0.99 -8.22
N LEU A 26 2.07 -0.41 -8.55
CA LEU A 26 1.42 0.60 -7.72
C LEU A 26 1.00 0.02 -6.36
N THR A 27 0.44 -1.19 -6.34
CA THR A 27 0.07 -1.86 -5.09
C THR A 27 1.28 -2.10 -4.20
N VAL A 28 2.40 -2.57 -4.77
CA VAL A 28 3.66 -2.73 -4.02
C VAL A 28 4.14 -1.39 -3.48
N LEU A 29 4.10 -0.33 -4.28
CA LEU A 29 4.45 1.01 -3.82
C LEU A 29 3.60 1.42 -2.62
N PHE A 30 2.28 1.28 -2.68
CA PHE A 30 1.41 1.67 -1.57
C PHE A 30 1.64 0.82 -0.33
N VAL A 31 1.84 -0.49 -0.47
CA VAL A 31 2.22 -1.37 0.65
C VAL A 31 3.52 -0.88 1.32
N LEU A 32 4.53 -0.50 0.53
CA LEU A 32 5.77 0.05 1.07
C LEU A 32 5.54 1.39 1.76
N MET A 33 4.68 2.25 1.22
CA MET A 33 4.28 3.51 1.87
C MET A 33 3.59 3.29 3.21
N ALA A 34 2.67 2.30 3.32
CA ALA A 34 2.07 1.95 4.60
C ALA A 34 3.14 1.53 5.61
N ILE A 35 3.97 0.54 5.25
CA ILE A 35 4.96 -0.04 6.16
C ILE A 35 5.99 1.01 6.59
N SER A 36 6.57 1.74 5.63
CA SER A 36 7.53 2.81 5.93
C SER A 36 6.89 3.94 6.73
N GLY A 37 5.63 4.29 6.45
CA GLY A 37 4.86 5.26 7.22
C GLY A 37 4.71 4.87 8.69
N GLY A 38 4.31 3.62 8.94
CA GLY A 38 4.20 3.06 10.29
C GLY A 38 5.55 3.01 11.02
N ILE A 39 6.62 2.62 10.34
CA ILE A 39 7.97 2.61 10.93
C ILE A 39 8.41 4.04 11.31
N LEU A 40 8.21 5.02 10.43
CA LEU A 40 8.58 6.41 10.69
C LEU A 40 7.78 7.00 11.87
N ALA A 41 6.48 6.70 11.95
CA ALA A 41 5.62 7.09 13.06
C ALA A 41 6.12 6.46 14.37
N GLN A 42 6.43 5.16 14.36
CA GLN A 42 6.91 4.45 15.55
C GLN A 42 8.28 4.92 16.02
N LEU A 43 9.24 5.14 15.12
CA LEU A 43 10.56 5.67 15.48
C LEU A 43 10.45 7.05 16.12
N SER A 44 9.58 7.89 15.56
CA SER A 44 9.29 9.22 16.10
C SER A 44 8.47 9.19 17.39
N TYR A 45 7.75 8.11 17.67
CA TYR A 45 7.09 7.89 18.94
C TYR A 45 8.10 7.42 19.99
N GLN A 46 8.92 6.41 19.66
CA GLN A 46 9.88 5.80 20.58
C GLN A 46 10.98 6.74 21.06
N GLN A 47 11.41 7.67 20.21
CA GLN A 47 12.46 8.63 20.55
C GLN A 47 12.03 9.66 21.61
N PHE A 48 10.73 9.82 21.88
CA PHE A 48 10.19 10.88 22.74
C PHE A 48 9.35 10.35 23.91
N LEU A 49 9.34 9.02 24.11
CA LEU A 49 8.46 8.29 25.04
C LEU A 49 8.43 8.75 26.51
N PRO A 50 9.48 9.29 27.17
CA PRO A 50 9.35 9.68 28.57
C PRO A 50 8.78 11.09 28.79
N GLU A 51 8.69 11.95 27.76
CA GLU A 51 8.28 13.36 27.93
C GLU A 51 7.15 13.83 27.02
N LYS A 52 6.77 13.04 25.99
CA LYS A 52 5.72 13.48 25.05
C LYS A 52 4.36 13.59 25.74
N THR A 53 3.84 14.80 25.77
CA THR A 53 2.48 15.18 26.10
C THR A 53 1.72 15.57 24.83
N CYS A 54 0.39 15.73 24.89
CA CYS A 54 -0.38 16.17 23.71
C CYS A 54 -0.09 17.63 23.30
N ASP A 55 0.61 18.40 24.14
CA ASP A 55 1.04 19.76 23.84
C ASP A 55 2.39 19.81 23.10
N ASP A 56 3.11 18.68 23.01
CA ASP A 56 4.39 18.63 22.33
C ASP A 56 4.22 18.63 20.81
N PRO A 57 5.03 19.41 20.08
CA PRO A 57 4.92 19.50 18.64
C PRO A 57 5.18 18.14 17.99
N THR A 58 4.22 17.67 17.18
CA THR A 58 4.42 16.49 16.32
C THR A 58 5.68 16.69 15.50
N THR A 59 6.58 15.70 15.50
CA THR A 59 7.82 15.85 14.76
C THR A 59 7.54 15.76 13.26
N THR A 60 8.37 16.41 12.44
CA THR A 60 8.23 16.34 10.98
C THR A 60 8.24 14.89 10.48
N MET A 61 9.00 14.00 11.13
CA MET A 61 9.11 12.59 10.76
C MET A 61 7.85 11.79 11.10
N GLU A 62 7.24 12.04 12.26
CA GLU A 62 5.95 11.48 12.66
C GLU A 62 4.84 11.89 11.70
N ARG A 63 4.76 13.19 11.39
CA ARG A 63 3.78 13.74 10.46
C ARG A 63 3.93 13.15 9.05
N ILE A 64 5.15 12.99 8.56
CA ILE A 64 5.44 12.33 7.29
C ILE A 64 5.01 10.86 7.35
N GLY A 65 5.35 10.14 8.43
CA GLY A 65 5.02 8.74 8.60
C GLY A 65 3.51 8.49 8.57
N ILE A 66 2.76 9.27 9.35
CA ILE A 66 1.29 9.20 9.39
C ILE A 66 0.70 9.58 8.03
N SER A 67 1.21 10.63 7.39
CA SER A 67 0.73 11.03 6.05
C SER A 67 0.93 9.93 5.02
N LEU A 68 2.08 9.25 5.00
CA LEU A 68 2.34 8.13 4.10
C LEU A 68 1.38 6.97 4.33
N PHE A 69 1.10 6.66 5.60
CA PHE A 69 0.14 5.62 5.97
C PHE A 69 -1.30 5.97 5.54
N VAL A 70 -1.73 7.21 5.79
CA VAL A 70 -3.06 7.71 5.38
C VAL A 70 -3.21 7.68 3.86
N ILE A 71 -2.19 8.15 3.12
CA ILE A 71 -2.18 8.11 1.66
C ILE A 71 -2.31 6.67 1.16
N SER A 72 -1.50 5.74 1.70
CA SER A 72 -1.61 4.32 1.33
C SER A 72 -2.99 3.75 1.61
N THR A 73 -3.57 4.05 2.77
CA THR A 73 -4.92 3.62 3.15
C THR A 73 -5.96 4.13 2.15
N PHE A 74 -5.85 5.38 1.70
CA PHE A 74 -6.74 5.92 0.67
C PHE A 74 -6.63 5.14 -0.66
N PHE A 75 -5.42 4.73 -1.05
CA PHE A 75 -5.20 3.92 -2.25
C PHE A 75 -5.71 2.47 -2.14
N VAL A 76 -6.12 2.00 -0.95
CA VAL A 76 -6.92 0.77 -0.84
C VAL A 76 -8.25 0.95 -1.57
N GLY A 77 -8.89 2.12 -1.42
CA GLY A 77 -10.13 2.45 -2.14
C GLY A 77 -9.93 2.46 -3.66
N PHE A 78 -8.80 3.00 -4.14
CA PHE A 78 -8.43 2.92 -5.55
C PHE A 78 -8.28 1.46 -6.03
N ASN A 79 -7.55 0.63 -5.29
CA ASN A 79 -7.40 -0.80 -5.62
C ASN A 79 -8.75 -1.54 -5.62
N PHE A 80 -9.68 -1.15 -4.74
CA PHE A 80 -11.03 -1.68 -4.71
C PHE A 80 -11.81 -1.31 -5.98
N ILE A 81 -11.74 -0.05 -6.44
CA ILE A 81 -12.37 0.37 -7.69
C ILE A 81 -11.78 -0.41 -8.89
N VAL A 82 -10.46 -0.58 -8.95
CA VAL A 82 -9.81 -1.35 -10.02
C VAL A 82 -10.26 -2.82 -10.00
N PHE A 83 -10.43 -3.41 -8.82
CA PHE A 83 -11.00 -4.74 -8.68
C PHE A 83 -12.44 -4.80 -9.22
N LEU A 84 -13.31 -3.85 -8.85
CA LEU A 84 -14.69 -3.80 -9.34
C LEU A 84 -14.75 -3.67 -10.87
N LEU A 85 -13.94 -2.77 -11.45
CA LEU A 85 -13.86 -2.60 -12.90
C LEU A 85 -13.45 -3.91 -13.59
N ARG A 86 -12.47 -4.65 -13.04
CA ARG A 86 -12.08 -5.95 -13.60
C ARG A 86 -13.13 -7.02 -13.37
N LEU A 87 -13.83 -7.02 -12.24
CA LEU A 87 -14.91 -7.97 -11.99
C LEU A 87 -16.03 -7.85 -13.03
N VAL A 88 -16.32 -6.62 -13.47
CA VAL A 88 -17.35 -6.31 -14.48
C VAL A 88 -16.86 -6.55 -15.91
N PHE A 89 -15.66 -6.07 -16.26
CA PHE A 89 -15.20 -6.03 -17.66
C PHE A 89 -14.18 -7.12 -18.03
N ASP A 90 -13.42 -7.69 -17.08
CA ASP A 90 -12.39 -8.70 -17.36
C ASP A 90 -12.20 -9.69 -16.19
N ARG A 91 -13.14 -10.65 -16.11
CA ARG A 91 -13.15 -11.68 -15.05
C ARG A 91 -11.89 -12.53 -14.99
N ARG A 92 -11.15 -12.70 -16.10
CA ARG A 92 -9.93 -13.51 -16.12
C ARG A 92 -8.85 -12.91 -15.21
N HIS A 93 -8.83 -11.59 -15.08
CA HIS A 93 -7.84 -10.87 -14.26
C HIS A 93 -8.43 -10.28 -12.97
N ALA A 94 -9.72 -10.47 -12.72
CA ALA A 94 -10.39 -10.02 -11.49
C ALA A 94 -9.80 -10.67 -10.24
N PHE A 95 -9.47 -11.98 -10.30
CA PHE A 95 -8.84 -12.69 -9.18
C PHE A 95 -7.46 -12.11 -8.82
N SER A 96 -6.64 -11.76 -9.83
CA SER A 96 -5.34 -11.13 -9.60
C SER A 96 -5.48 -9.75 -8.94
N ALA A 97 -6.47 -8.95 -9.36
CA ALA A 97 -6.72 -7.65 -8.74
C ALA A 97 -7.31 -7.77 -7.33
N PHE A 98 -8.14 -8.79 -7.08
CA PHE A 98 -8.62 -9.12 -5.75
C PHE A 98 -7.47 -9.50 -4.81
N LEU A 99 -6.54 -10.33 -5.26
CA LEU A 99 -5.37 -10.71 -4.47
C LEU A 99 -4.49 -9.48 -4.15
N ALA A 100 -4.26 -8.60 -5.13
CA ALA A 100 -3.53 -7.35 -4.92
C ALA A 100 -4.23 -6.45 -3.89
N LEU A 101 -5.57 -6.33 -3.97
CA LEU A 101 -6.37 -5.60 -2.98
C LEU A 101 -6.21 -6.21 -1.59
N LEU A 102 -6.36 -7.53 -1.44
CA LEU A 102 -6.22 -8.21 -0.15
C LEU A 102 -4.83 -8.01 0.46
N ILE A 103 -3.77 -8.09 -0.34
CA ILE A 103 -2.40 -7.83 0.12
C ILE A 103 -2.27 -6.39 0.64
N HIS A 104 -2.84 -5.41 -0.08
CA HIS A 104 -2.79 -4.02 0.35
C HIS A 104 -3.57 -3.80 1.66
N VAL A 105 -4.79 -4.34 1.75
CA VAL A 105 -5.61 -4.28 2.98
C VAL A 105 -4.87 -4.92 4.15
N ALA A 106 -4.31 -6.12 3.95
CA ALA A 106 -3.56 -6.82 4.97
C ALA A 106 -2.34 -6.00 5.44
N ALA A 107 -1.59 -5.39 4.51
CA ALA A 107 -0.46 -4.55 4.87
C ALA A 107 -0.88 -3.33 5.70
N VAL A 108 -1.98 -2.66 5.34
CA VAL A 108 -2.53 -1.52 6.10
C VAL A 108 -2.97 -1.96 7.49
N ILE A 109 -3.73 -3.04 7.61
CA ILE A 109 -4.20 -3.56 8.91
C ILE A 109 -3.03 -4.01 9.78
N LEU A 110 -2.07 -4.76 9.22
CA LEU A 110 -0.88 -5.19 9.96
C LEU A 110 -0.06 -3.99 10.43
N THR A 111 0.12 -2.98 9.58
CA THR A 111 0.82 -1.74 9.96
C THR A 111 0.07 -1.03 11.09
N LEU A 112 -1.27 -0.91 10.98
CA LEU A 112 -2.10 -0.31 12.02
C LEU A 112 -1.97 -1.07 13.35
N VAL A 113 -2.01 -2.40 13.33
CA VAL A 113 -1.94 -3.23 14.54
C VAL A 113 -0.56 -3.19 15.19
N VAL A 114 0.51 -3.30 14.39
CA VAL A 114 1.89 -3.31 14.91
C VAL A 114 2.27 -1.95 15.49
N PHE A 115 1.76 -0.86 14.91
CA PHE A 115 2.06 0.51 15.32
C PHE A 115 0.85 1.21 15.95
N ALA A 116 -0.09 0.43 16.50
CA ALA A 116 -1.36 0.94 17.02
C ALA A 116 -1.15 2.01 18.08
N GLU A 117 -0.19 1.81 18.97
CA GLU A 117 0.13 2.76 20.04
C GLU A 117 0.52 4.14 19.49
N ALA A 118 1.40 4.20 18.48
CA ALA A 118 1.82 5.46 17.88
C ALA A 118 0.66 6.16 17.16
N PHE A 119 -0.17 5.41 16.42
CA PHE A 119 -1.31 5.98 15.71
C PHE A 119 -2.46 6.40 16.64
N LEU A 120 -2.74 5.62 17.70
CA LEU A 120 -3.77 5.93 18.68
C LEU A 120 -3.37 7.09 19.58
N TYR A 121 -2.08 7.26 19.88
CA TYR A 121 -1.59 8.42 20.60
C TYR A 121 -1.78 9.71 19.78
N ASP A 122 -1.38 9.72 18.50
CA ASP A 122 -1.61 10.86 17.60
C ASP A 122 -3.11 11.14 17.40
N ALA A 123 -3.91 10.09 17.14
CA ALA A 123 -5.36 10.23 17.00
C ALA A 123 -6.04 10.71 18.29
N GLY A 124 -5.58 10.23 19.45
CA GLY A 124 -6.07 10.57 20.78
C GLY A 124 -5.77 12.02 21.16
N CYS A 125 -4.55 12.50 20.88
CA CYS A 125 -4.19 13.90 21.07
C CYS A 125 -4.90 14.81 20.06
N GLY A 126 -5.15 14.34 18.84
CA GLY A 126 -5.91 15.07 17.81
C GLY A 126 -7.39 15.27 18.14
N VAL A 127 -8.02 14.39 18.93
CA VAL A 127 -9.43 14.50 19.36
C VAL A 127 -9.62 15.19 20.72
N GLY A 128 -8.54 15.43 21.48
CA GLY A 128 -8.58 16.12 22.78
C GLY A 128 -8.52 17.66 22.72
N LEU A 129 -8.33 18.23 21.52
CA LEU A 129 -8.14 19.66 21.29
C LEU A 129 -9.26 20.32 20.47
N THR A 130 -10.44 19.71 20.39
CA THR A 130 -11.67 20.37 19.89
C THR A 130 -12.64 20.69 21.00
#